data_AF-A0A319ES15-F1
#
_entry.id   AF-A0A319ES15-F1
#
_cell.length_a   1.000
_cell.length_b   1.000
_cell.length_c   1.000
_cell.angle_alpha   90.00
_cell.angle_beta   90.00
_cell.angle_gamma   90.00
#
_symmetry.space_group_name_H-M   'P 1'
#
loop_
_entity.id
_entity.type
_entity.pdbx_description
1 polymer ?
#
loop_
_entity_poly.entity_id
_entity_poly.type
_entity_poly.pdbx_seq_one_letter_code
_entity_poly.pdbx_strand_id
1 'polypeptide(L)'
;MAANFPWIYPARVIQAIFAIIVLGLTAYYISWFTYSDTVNFMLFNGIWTAFIATPYLALAPVFFPQLAHRLVIPAVEVITMIFWFAGFIALGVYLPAAEYCHWSRCRALQAATVFGAFEWVLFLATSVVAVLGASRSRSSPSTKPTPNAHTHAGV
;
A
#
# COMPACT_ATOMS: atom_id res chain seq x y z
N MET A 1 18.99 4.52 11.22
CA MET A 1 18.00 5.04 12.20
C MET A 1 16.62 4.71 11.67
N ALA A 2 15.97 3.71 12.26
CA ALA A 2 14.58 3.36 11.96
C ALA A 2 13.73 4.60 12.25
N ALA A 3 13.06 5.11 11.22
CA ALA A 3 12.12 6.19 11.41
C ALA A 3 10.91 5.61 12.15
N ASN A 4 10.92 5.72 13.47
CA ASN A 4 9.76 5.46 14.33
C ASN A 4 8.72 6.53 14.02
N PHE A 5 7.96 6.33 12.94
CA PHE A 5 6.79 7.13 12.64
C PHE A 5 5.59 6.42 13.27
N PRO A 6 5.16 6.78 14.48
CA PRO A 6 4.06 6.11 15.18
C PRO A 6 2.75 6.14 14.38
N TRP A 7 2.61 7.05 13.42
CA TRP A 7 1.46 7.15 12.53
C TRP A 7 1.38 6.04 11.46
N ILE A 8 2.49 5.35 11.14
CA ILE A 8 2.48 4.34 10.07
C ILE A 8 1.63 3.12 10.46
N TYR A 9 1.69 2.69 11.72
CA TYR A 9 0.92 1.56 12.23
C TYR A 9 -0.60 1.79 12.18
N PRO A 10 -1.16 2.90 12.67
CA PRO A 10 -2.58 3.17 12.49
C PRO A 10 -2.95 3.33 11.01
N ALA A 11 -2.07 3.90 10.16
CA ALA A 11 -2.31 3.92 8.72
C ALA A 11 -2.44 2.51 8.13
N ARG A 12 -1.59 1.54 8.53
CA ARG A 12 -1.73 0.14 8.12
C ARG A 12 -3.04 -0.49 8.56
N VAL A 13 -3.48 -0.21 9.79
CA VAL A 13 -4.75 -0.72 10.30
C VAL A 13 -5.91 -0.17 9.50
N ILE A 14 -5.91 1.13 9.18
CA ILE A 14 -6.96 1.76 8.36
C ILE A 14 -6.94 1.16 6.94
N GLN A 15 -5.76 1.01 6.33
CA GLN A 15 -5.59 0.38 5.02
C GLN A 15 -6.18 -1.04 4.99
N ALA A 16 -5.87 -1.86 6.01
CA ALA A 16 -6.42 -3.20 6.12
C ALA A 16 -7.95 -3.20 6.28
N ILE A 17 -8.50 -2.28 7.09
CA ILE A 17 -9.95 -2.16 7.28
C ILE A 17 -10.65 -1.80 5.98
N PHE A 18 -10.16 -0.78 5.26
CA PHE A 18 -10.74 -0.35 4.00
C PHE A 18 -10.62 -1.44 2.92
N ALA A 19 -9.50 -2.16 2.87
CA ALA A 19 -9.33 -3.30 1.98
C ALA A 19 -10.34 -4.43 2.28
N ILE A 20 -10.60 -4.74 3.57
CA ILE A 20 -11.62 -5.72 3.97
C ILE A 20 -13.03 -5.26 3.61
N ILE A 21 -13.33 -3.97 3.77
CA ILE A 21 -14.62 -3.39 3.35
C ILE A 21 -14.81 -3.59 1.84
N VAL A 22 -13.83 -3.20 1.02
CA VAL A 22 -13.88 -3.38 -0.43
C VAL A 22 -13.99 -4.85 -0.81
N LEU A 23 -13.24 -5.73 -0.15
CA LEU A 23 -13.31 -7.18 -0.34
C LEU A 23 -14.73 -7.71 -0.11
N GLY A 24 -15.36 -7.33 1.00
CA GLY A 24 -16.72 -7.76 1.32
C GLY A 24 -17.76 -7.24 0.31
N LEU A 25 -17.66 -5.97 -0.08
CA LEU A 25 -18.59 -5.35 -1.03
C LEU A 25 -18.46 -5.95 -2.44
N THR A 26 -17.26 -6.24 -2.89
CA THR A 26 -16.98 -6.85 -4.20
C THR A 26 -17.32 -8.34 -4.21
N ALA A 27 -17.04 -9.07 -3.13
CA ALA A 27 -17.47 -10.46 -2.96
C ALA A 27 -19.00 -10.60 -2.97
N TYR A 28 -19.71 -9.67 -2.32
CA TYR A 28 -21.17 -9.61 -2.37
C TYR A 28 -21.67 -9.46 -3.81
N TYR A 29 -21.05 -8.60 -4.62
CA TYR A 29 -21.41 -8.47 -6.03
C TYR A 29 -21.13 -9.75 -6.83
N ILE A 30 -19.94 -10.33 -6.68
CA ILE A 30 -19.48 -11.50 -7.46
C ILE A 30 -20.26 -12.77 -7.13
N SER A 31 -20.75 -12.90 -5.89
CA SER A 31 -21.61 -14.04 -5.50
C SER A 31 -22.89 -14.17 -6.34
N TRP A 32 -23.30 -13.10 -7.03
CA TRP A 32 -24.43 -13.08 -7.95
C TRP A 32 -24.03 -12.97 -9.42
N PHE A 33 -22.90 -12.33 -9.72
CA PHE A 33 -22.44 -12.09 -11.08
C PHE A 33 -20.95 -12.42 -11.20
N THR A 34 -20.63 -13.55 -11.81
CA THR A 34 -19.25 -14.08 -11.88
C THR A 34 -18.40 -13.48 -13.01
N TYR A 35 -18.96 -12.65 -13.89
CA TYR A 35 -18.32 -12.20 -15.13
C TYR A 35 -18.06 -10.68 -15.15
N SER A 36 -17.27 -10.17 -14.20
CA SER A 36 -16.85 -8.76 -14.22
C SER A 36 -15.37 -8.63 -13.86
N ASP A 37 -14.53 -8.39 -14.87
CA ASP A 37 -13.08 -8.22 -14.69
C ASP A 37 -12.77 -7.03 -13.78
N THR A 38 -13.52 -5.93 -13.90
CA THR A 38 -13.38 -4.74 -13.06
C THR A 38 -13.64 -5.05 -11.58
N VAL A 39 -14.71 -5.78 -11.27
CA VAL A 39 -15.05 -6.12 -9.88
C VAL A 39 -14.11 -7.20 -9.35
N ASN A 40 -13.72 -8.17 -10.17
CA ASN A 40 -12.72 -9.18 -9.83
C ASN A 40 -11.36 -8.55 -9.51
N PHE A 41 -10.96 -7.50 -10.22
CA PHE A 41 -9.74 -6.75 -9.92
C PHE A 41 -9.83 -6.02 -8.57
N MET A 42 -10.97 -5.41 -8.25
CA MET A 42 -11.18 -4.80 -6.93
C MET A 42 -11.22 -5.82 -5.79
N LEU A 43 -11.78 -7.02 -6.03
CA LEU A 43 -11.70 -8.15 -5.11
C LEU A 43 -10.24 -8.56 -4.89
N PHE A 44 -9.45 -8.71 -5.96
CA PHE A 44 -8.02 -8.97 -5.88
C PHE A 44 -7.30 -7.90 -5.07
N ASN A 45 -7.56 -6.62 -5.30
CA ASN A 45 -6.97 -5.53 -4.53
C ASN A 45 -7.27 -5.66 -3.03
N GLY A 46 -8.51 -5.98 -2.67
CA GLY A 46 -8.89 -6.27 -1.29
C GLY A 46 -8.08 -7.40 -0.67
N ILE A 47 -7.94 -8.54 -1.37
CA ILE A 47 -7.16 -9.70 -0.90
C ILE A 47 -5.67 -9.34 -0.77
N TRP A 48 -5.11 -8.75 -1.83
CA TRP A 48 -3.72 -8.32 -1.90
C TRP A 48 -3.39 -7.39 -0.74
N THR A 49 -4.18 -6.35 -0.52
CA THR A 49 -3.90 -5.36 0.52
C THR A 49 -4.11 -5.91 1.93
N ALA A 50 -5.23 -6.59 2.19
CA ALA A 50 -5.57 -7.07 3.54
C ALA A 50 -4.65 -8.20 4.03
N PHE A 51 -4.26 -9.12 3.15
CA PHE A 51 -3.55 -10.35 3.55
C PHE A 51 -2.09 -10.42 3.13
N ILE A 52 -1.66 -9.60 2.16
CA ILE A 52 -0.30 -9.66 1.62
C ILE A 52 0.45 -8.35 1.88
N ALA A 53 -0.01 -7.24 1.31
CA ALA A 53 0.71 -5.97 1.35
C ALA A 53 0.81 -5.40 2.77
N THR A 54 -0.31 -5.28 3.50
CA THR A 54 -0.28 -4.67 4.84
C THR A 54 0.48 -5.52 5.87
N PRO A 55 0.34 -6.88 5.93
CA PRO A 55 1.18 -7.67 6.83
C PRO A 55 2.66 -7.63 6.44
N TYR A 56 2.98 -7.67 5.14
CA TYR A 56 4.35 -7.53 4.66
C TYR A 56 4.96 -6.19 5.10
N LEU A 57 4.26 -5.07 4.86
CA LEU A 57 4.73 -3.73 5.18
C LEU A 57 4.83 -3.47 6.71
N ALA A 58 4.04 -4.18 7.52
CA ALA A 58 4.09 -4.07 8.98
C ALA A 58 5.20 -4.93 9.61
N LEU A 59 5.40 -6.15 9.12
CA LEU A 59 6.32 -7.12 9.71
C LEU A 59 7.74 -7.03 9.14
N ALA A 60 7.89 -6.71 7.85
CA ALA A 60 9.21 -6.67 7.20
C ALA A 60 10.23 -5.77 7.92
N PRO A 61 9.88 -4.54 8.37
CA PRO A 61 10.82 -3.67 9.08
C PRO A 61 11.26 -4.23 10.45
N VAL A 62 10.45 -5.11 11.06
CA VAL A 62 10.71 -5.68 12.39
C VAL A 62 11.66 -6.87 12.32
N PHE A 63 11.42 -7.80 11.38
CA PHE A 63 12.14 -9.07 11.34
C PHE A 63 13.40 -9.05 10.47
N PHE A 64 13.45 -8.18 9.46
CA PHE A 64 14.58 -8.12 8.54
C PHE A 64 14.98 -6.65 8.41
N PRO A 65 16.08 -6.18 9.01
CA PRO A 65 16.45 -4.76 8.94
C PRO A 65 17.56 -4.41 7.92
N GLN A 66 18.22 -5.38 7.28
CA GLN A 66 19.49 -5.10 6.56
C GLN A 66 19.51 -5.07 5.01
N LEU A 67 18.68 -5.79 4.23
CA LEU A 67 18.83 -5.82 2.75
C LEU A 67 17.56 -5.67 1.87
N ALA A 68 16.35 -6.06 2.32
CA ALA A 68 15.14 -5.96 1.48
C ALA A 68 14.51 -4.54 1.44
N HIS A 69 14.97 -3.62 2.28
CA HIS A 69 14.12 -2.51 2.78
C HIS A 69 14.19 -1.25 1.94
N ARG A 70 15.28 -1.08 1.19
CA ARG A 70 15.55 0.18 0.51
C ARG A 70 14.72 0.35 -0.76
N LEU A 71 14.36 -0.75 -1.41
CA LEU A 71 13.63 -0.76 -2.68
C LEU A 71 12.35 -1.60 -2.65
N VAL A 72 12.30 -2.71 -1.91
CA VAL A 72 11.11 -3.58 -1.95
C VAL A 72 9.94 -2.97 -1.21
N ILE A 73 10.16 -2.37 -0.04
CA ILE A 73 9.11 -1.65 0.70
C ILE A 73 8.48 -0.53 -0.14
N PRO A 74 9.25 0.43 -0.70
CA PRO A 74 8.66 1.46 -1.55
C PRO A 74 8.08 0.89 -2.85
N ALA A 75 8.60 -0.21 -3.39
CA ALA A 75 8.00 -0.87 -4.55
C ALA A 75 6.61 -1.44 -4.24
N VAL A 76 6.45 -2.16 -3.12
CA VAL A 76 5.15 -2.72 -2.72
C VAL A 76 4.13 -1.61 -2.47
N GLU A 77 4.54 -0.51 -1.83
CA GLU A 77 3.71 0.68 -1.63
C GLU A 77 3.23 1.27 -2.96
N VAL A 78 4.15 1.53 -3.89
CA VAL A 78 3.83 2.16 -5.18
C VAL A 78 2.99 1.22 -6.06
N ILE A 79 3.29 -0.07 -6.10
CA ILE A 79 2.49 -1.05 -6.85
C ILE A 79 1.07 -1.11 -6.30
N THR A 80 0.93 -1.15 -4.97
CA THR A 80 -0.39 -1.18 -4.33
C THR A 80 -1.14 0.12 -4.57
N MET A 81 -0.46 1.27 -4.54
CA MET A 81 -1.03 2.57 -4.93
C MET A 81 -1.58 2.53 -6.37
N ILE A 82 -0.81 2.00 -7.32
CA ILE A 82 -1.22 1.91 -8.73
C ILE A 82 -2.44 0.99 -8.89
N PHE A 83 -2.46 -0.14 -8.17
CA PHE A 83 -3.59 -1.06 -8.19
C PHE A 83 -4.87 -0.39 -7.70
N TRP A 84 -4.82 0.32 -6.58
CA TRP A 84 -5.98 1.04 -6.07
C TRP A 84 -6.42 2.16 -7.02
N PHE A 85 -5.48 2.93 -7.57
CA PHE A 85 -5.77 3.98 -8.56
C PHE A 85 -6.54 3.43 -9.78
N ALA A 86 -5.99 2.38 -10.38
CA ALA A 86 -6.62 1.74 -11.53
C ALA A 86 -7.99 1.15 -11.16
N GLY A 87 -8.09 0.51 -10.00
CA GLY A 87 -9.30 -0.19 -9.56
C GLY A 87 -10.47 0.74 -9.31
N PHE A 88 -10.28 1.82 -8.53
CA PHE A 88 -11.39 2.72 -8.21
C PHE A 88 -11.84 3.52 -9.43
N ILE A 89 -10.92 3.91 -10.32
CA ILE A 89 -11.27 4.61 -11.57
C ILE A 89 -12.03 3.68 -12.51
N ALA A 90 -11.54 2.45 -12.72
CA ALA A 90 -12.22 1.47 -13.56
C ALA A 90 -13.62 1.14 -13.01
N LEU A 91 -13.76 0.99 -11.69
CA LEU A 91 -15.06 0.77 -11.06
C LEU A 91 -15.97 2.00 -11.20
N GLY A 92 -15.42 3.22 -11.06
CA GLY A 92 -16.17 4.47 -11.26
C GLY A 92 -16.74 4.61 -12.67
N VAL A 93 -15.98 4.24 -13.70
CA VAL A 93 -16.43 4.25 -15.11
C VAL A 93 -17.41 3.12 -15.41
N TYR A 94 -17.27 1.98 -14.72
CA TYR A 94 -18.17 0.83 -14.88
C TYR A 94 -19.59 1.10 -14.34
N LEU A 95 -19.73 1.97 -13.34
CA LEU A 95 -21.01 2.24 -12.72
C LEU A 95 -21.85 3.25 -13.52
N PRO A 96 -23.19 3.07 -13.55
CA PRO A 96 -24.09 4.11 -14.05
C PRO A 96 -24.03 5.35 -13.14
N ALA A 97 -24.51 6.49 -13.65
CA ALA A 97 -24.61 7.71 -12.86
C ALA A 97 -25.37 7.46 -11.54
N ALA A 98 -24.97 8.16 -10.49
CA ALA A 98 -25.42 7.85 -9.13
C ALA A 98 -26.94 7.94 -8.95
N GLU A 99 -27.60 8.78 -9.75
CA GLU A 99 -29.06 8.92 -9.79
C GLU A 99 -29.80 7.68 -10.28
N TYR A 100 -29.17 6.80 -11.07
CA TYR A 100 -29.78 5.56 -11.58
C TYR A 100 -29.44 4.32 -10.74
N CYS A 101 -28.63 4.48 -9.69
CA CYS A 101 -28.08 3.39 -8.88
C CYS A 101 -28.96 3.08 -7.65
N HIS A 102 -30.10 2.42 -7.85
CA HIS A 102 -31.09 2.22 -6.79
C HIS A 102 -31.04 0.86 -6.09
N TRP A 103 -30.48 -0.17 -6.72
CA TRP A 103 -30.45 -1.52 -6.14
C TRP A 103 -29.21 -1.74 -5.25
N SER A 104 -29.34 -2.66 -4.28
CA SER A 104 -28.34 -2.91 -3.23
C SER A 104 -26.92 -3.12 -3.76
N ARG A 105 -26.78 -3.92 -4.82
CA ARG A 105 -25.48 -4.27 -5.43
C ARG A 105 -24.79 -3.07 -6.07
N CYS A 106 -25.54 -2.20 -6.75
CA CYS A 106 -24.95 -1.00 -7.34
C CYS A 106 -24.47 -0.05 -6.23
N ARG A 107 -25.27 0.17 -5.18
CA ARG A 107 -24.84 0.97 -4.01
C ARG A 107 -23.62 0.37 -3.30
N ALA A 108 -23.52 -0.96 -3.24
CA ALA A 108 -22.34 -1.65 -2.71
C ALA A 108 -21.09 -1.34 -3.55
N LEU A 109 -21.19 -1.36 -4.88
CA LEU A 109 -20.06 -1.00 -5.75
C LEU A 109 -19.73 0.51 -5.72
N GLN A 110 -20.72 1.38 -5.51
CA GLN A 110 -20.46 2.81 -5.25
C GLN A 110 -19.64 2.98 -3.98
N ALA A 111 -20.04 2.32 -2.90
CA ALA A 111 -19.27 2.32 -1.66
C ALA A 111 -17.84 1.76 -1.88
N ALA A 112 -17.71 0.64 -2.61
CA ALA A 112 -16.40 0.08 -2.94
C ALA A 112 -15.52 1.04 -3.75
N THR A 113 -16.12 1.85 -4.64
CA THR A 113 -15.43 2.90 -5.41
C THR A 113 -14.89 3.98 -4.47
N VAL A 114 -15.72 4.47 -3.53
CA VAL A 114 -15.32 5.51 -2.57
C VAL A 114 -14.23 5.02 -1.62
N PHE A 115 -14.40 3.84 -1.02
CA PHE A 115 -13.37 3.25 -0.16
C PHE A 115 -12.08 2.94 -0.93
N GLY A 116 -12.18 2.50 -2.19
CA GLY A 116 -11.01 2.35 -3.06
C GLY A 116 -10.26 3.65 -3.34
N ALA A 117 -10.98 4.77 -3.47
CA ALA A 117 -10.37 6.09 -3.62
C ALA A 117 -9.66 6.54 -2.33
N PHE A 118 -10.26 6.30 -1.16
CA PHE A 118 -9.60 6.57 0.12
C PHE A 118 -8.35 5.72 0.32
N GLU A 119 -8.43 4.44 -0.08
CA GLU A 119 -7.30 3.53 -0.02
C GLU A 119 -6.15 3.97 -0.93
N TRP A 120 -6.48 4.45 -2.13
CA TRP A 120 -5.50 5.08 -3.02
C TRP A 120 -4.81 6.29 -2.36
N VAL A 121 -5.55 7.19 -1.71
CA VAL A 121 -4.96 8.36 -1.02
C VAL A 121 -4.02 7.92 0.11
N LEU A 122 -4.42 6.91 0.90
CA LEU A 122 -3.57 6.37 1.98
C LEU A 122 -2.28 5.79 1.41
N PHE A 123 -2.37 4.97 0.35
CA PHE A 123 -1.20 4.40 -0.31
C PHE A 123 -0.34 5.44 -1.02
N LEU A 124 -0.93 6.51 -1.55
CA LEU A 124 -0.18 7.63 -2.12
C LEU A 124 0.65 8.32 -1.03
N ALA A 125 0.04 8.64 0.10
CA ALA A 125 0.72 9.28 1.22
C ALA A 125 1.86 8.40 1.77
N THR A 126 1.61 7.11 1.98
CA THR A 126 2.62 6.17 2.48
C THR A 126 3.73 5.94 1.45
N SER A 127 3.40 5.84 0.17
CA SER A 127 4.38 5.73 -0.93
C SER A 127 5.32 6.93 -0.98
N VAL A 128 4.80 8.16 -0.90
CA VAL A 128 5.62 9.38 -0.89
C VAL A 128 6.62 9.35 0.26
N VAL A 129 6.16 8.99 1.46
CA VAL A 129 7.02 8.89 2.64
C VAL A 129 8.07 7.78 2.48
N ALA A 130 7.68 6.62 1.95
CA ALA A 130 8.58 5.49 1.72
C ALA A 130 9.68 5.83 0.70
N VAL A 131 9.33 6.49 -0.42
CA VAL A 131 10.26 6.91 -1.47
C VAL A 131 11.22 7.99 -0.96
N LEU A 132 10.73 8.98 -0.21
CA LEU A 132 11.57 10.00 0.42
C LEU A 132 12.52 9.41 1.47
N GLY A 133 12.06 8.41 2.23
CA GLY A 133 12.90 7.67 3.18
C GLY A 133 14.02 6.90 2.47
N ALA A 134 13.70 6.23 1.36
CA ALA A 134 14.66 5.50 0.56
C ALA A 134 15.72 6.42 -0.09
N SER A 135 15.30 7.58 -0.61
CA SER A 135 16.20 8.55 -1.25
C SER A 135 17.16 9.19 -0.25
N ARG A 136 16.68 9.61 0.93
CA ARG A 136 17.51 10.18 2.00
C ARG A 136 18.54 9.19 2.54
N SER A 137 18.17 7.92 2.65
CA SER A 137 19.11 6.87 3.01
C SER A 137 20.29 6.82 2.04
N ARG A 138 20.04 6.99 0.73
CA ARG A 138 21.06 6.91 -0.33
C ARG A 138 22.09 8.03 -0.25
N SER A 139 21.72 9.19 0.28
CA SER A 139 22.56 10.38 0.38
C SER A 139 23.53 10.38 1.57
N SER A 140 23.48 9.40 2.47
CA SER A 140 24.47 9.29 3.54
C SER A 140 25.81 8.83 2.94
N PRO A 141 26.85 9.68 2.91
CA PRO A 141 28.14 9.29 2.37
C PRO A 141 28.66 8.11 3.20
N SER A 142 29.07 7.05 2.51
CA SER A 142 29.86 6.00 3.12
C SER A 142 31.16 6.64 3.61
N THR A 143 31.22 6.97 4.90
CA THR A 143 32.50 7.19 5.58
C THR A 143 33.20 5.85 5.59
N LYS A 144 33.95 5.56 4.52
CA LYS A 144 34.93 4.48 4.54
C LYS A 144 35.84 4.73 5.75
N PRO A 145 36.04 3.76 6.67
CA PRO A 145 37.09 3.89 7.66
C PRO A 145 38.41 3.99 6.89
N THR A 146 39.13 5.10 7.04
CA THR A 146 40.51 5.18 6.59
C THR A 146 41.31 4.10 7.32
N PRO A 147 41.90 3.11 6.62
CA PRO A 147 42.85 2.22 7.25
C PRO A 147 44.13 3.02 7.49
N ASN A 148 44.69 2.87 8.69
CA ASN A 148 46.06 3.22 9.08
C ASN A 148 46.28 4.66 9.58
N ALA A 149 46.14 4.82 10.89
CA ALA A 149 47.04 5.66 11.68
C ALA A 149 47.52 4.86 12.91
N HIS A 150 48.21 3.74 12.66
CA HIS A 150 49.13 3.18 13.63
C HIS A 150 50.41 4.02 13.58
N THR A 151 50.43 5.16 14.26
CA THR A 151 51.70 5.77 14.68
C THR A 151 52.12 5.14 15.99
N HIS A 152 52.89 4.05 15.89
CA HIS A 152 53.90 3.75 16.89
C HIS A 152 54.88 4.92 16.90
N ALA A 153 54.93 5.64 18.01
CA ALA A 153 56.08 6.44 18.39
C ALA A 153 56.34 6.18 19.87
N GLY A 154 57.14 5.15 20.15
CA GLY A 154 57.98 5.18 21.33
C GLY A 154 59.18 6.07 21.02
N VAL A 155 59.51 7.01 21.90
CA VAL A 155 60.57 6.93 22.93
C VAL A 155 60.19 7.94 24.01
#